data_AF-A0A0G1V7W9-F1
#
_entry.id   AF-A0A0G1V7W9-F1
#
_cell.length_a   1.000
_cell.length_b   1.000
_cell.length_c   1.000
_cell.angle_alpha   90.00
_cell.angle_beta   90.00
_cell.angle_gamma   90.00
#
_symmetry.space_group_name_H-M   'P 1'
#
loop_
_entity.id
_entity.type
_entity.pdbx_description
1 polymer ?
#
loop_
_entity_poly.entity_id
_entity_poly.type
_entity_poly.pdbx_seq_one_letter_code
_entity_poly.pdbx_strand_id
1 'polypeptide(L)'
;MISEHTHNDTQSRSASHDDELLGVASEQERAHQLIEHALADIADVEERIVRDLGVAPHSAEAVAATDEALVYIARESNGSHDVPELTAHDAAMDVVVEGALESSGAKFSGHDNPAATLDHDGEMHARITELVQELHDTHATLPDGTDAAEAAILAIEQHPIMQQGVRGVEYANSDKTLQNDKYQGHDVSTELRAMSNRWRHEGGSLVERNFSAIERSTQASQVIESSGYVGNKGLEATVHAATGALEATAALNNTKLQKEIDHLAGLIESRIQAGSEIPAPMQAAKDALEARISTAGDVSKHPSVIAAVRQELADQEKHALQEQIEARLHADELPWTMPDAQIPADMMDGIRVTYESMFTQESILSDSDQIKVAPPMENFERATQYTPEDEALLATGGIDLSSRGSGVQPNHFTRGELKAANVFFVNRLGAGEQAIFGIPIPDAQSEGGIFNVQDRSFLTEEEFKKVYDYQQANGYGLDGKSPRDVQTDMMMYAIRPESRSAVTPLKGSGFSTRENKYNDARSPFVDSGFSLKHGVETYASMPDGTKQRINTMTIHMVGHEKYPGTSEMFDPATVDHGQMYMSAGEFIRNFYVPPPTEEEALLAMQSNGGRTARERSWVGPLPDSE
;
A
#
# COMPACT_ATOMS: atom_id res chain seq x y z
N MET A 1 3.19 -20.17 66.15
CA MET A 1 3.79 -21.48 65.89
C MET A 1 3.39 -21.88 64.47
N ILE A 2 4.41 -21.94 63.59
CA ILE A 2 4.55 -22.82 62.40
C ILE A 2 3.52 -22.55 61.26
N SER A 3 3.94 -21.90 60.15
CA SER A 3 4.49 -22.45 58.88
C SER A 3 3.41 -23.22 58.08
N GLU A 4 3.15 -23.03 56.78
CA GLU A 4 4.10 -22.88 55.68
C GLU A 4 3.42 -22.45 54.35
N HIS A 5 4.25 -21.85 53.48
CA HIS A 5 4.22 -21.47 52.06
C HIS A 5 3.04 -21.71 51.09
N THR A 6 2.76 -20.68 50.27
CA THR A 6 3.14 -20.64 48.83
C THR A 6 3.31 -19.21 48.31
N HIS A 7 4.38 -18.99 47.51
CA HIS A 7 4.73 -17.79 46.76
C HIS A 7 3.67 -17.43 45.69
N ASN A 8 3.54 -16.14 45.38
CA ASN A 8 3.27 -15.72 44.00
C ASN A 8 3.87 -14.34 43.73
N ASP A 9 4.89 -14.35 42.85
CA ASP A 9 5.48 -13.21 42.18
C ASP A 9 4.47 -12.64 41.17
N THR A 10 4.21 -11.33 41.22
CA THR A 10 3.74 -10.56 40.06
C THR A 10 4.00 -9.07 40.27
N GLN A 11 5.28 -8.70 40.31
CA GLN A 11 5.75 -7.33 40.04
C GLN A 11 6.86 -7.44 38.99
N SER A 12 6.48 -7.33 37.71
CA SER A 12 7.37 -7.11 36.55
C SER A 12 6.58 -7.41 35.27
N ARG A 13 5.85 -6.43 34.72
CA ARG A 13 5.38 -6.42 33.31
C ARG A 13 4.65 -5.12 32.93
N SER A 14 5.27 -3.98 33.19
CA SER A 14 4.80 -2.68 32.69
C SER A 14 5.94 -1.80 32.17
N ALA A 15 7.06 -2.41 31.75
CA ALA A 15 8.27 -1.69 31.34
C ALA A 15 8.70 -1.95 29.88
N SER A 16 7.99 -2.81 29.14
CA SER A 16 8.46 -3.25 27.80
C SER A 16 7.68 -2.69 26.62
N HIS A 17 6.75 -1.75 26.83
CA HIS A 17 5.98 -1.13 25.73
C HIS A 17 6.25 0.38 25.62
N ASP A 18 6.59 1.03 26.74
CA ASP A 18 7.12 2.39 26.72
C ASP A 18 8.56 2.44 26.18
N ASP A 19 9.37 1.37 26.36
CA ASP A 19 10.74 1.28 25.87
C ASP A 19 10.86 1.20 24.33
N GLU A 20 9.84 0.67 23.61
CA GLU A 20 9.85 0.59 22.14
C GLU A 20 9.45 1.93 21.47
N LEU A 21 8.51 2.66 22.06
CA LEU A 21 8.13 4.01 21.60
C LEU A 21 9.17 5.07 22.01
N LEU A 22 9.82 4.89 23.17
CA LEU A 22 11.00 5.67 23.55
C LEU A 22 12.21 5.34 22.67
N GLY A 23 12.35 4.09 22.19
CA GLY A 23 13.40 3.65 21.29
C GLY A 23 13.38 4.39 19.94
N VAL A 24 12.25 4.40 19.24
CA VAL A 24 12.13 5.07 17.91
C VAL A 24 12.26 6.60 18.03
N ALA A 25 11.66 7.21 19.07
CA ALA A 25 11.85 8.64 19.33
C ALA A 25 13.32 8.97 19.69
N SER A 26 14.00 8.08 20.40
CA SER A 26 15.42 8.26 20.75
C SER A 26 16.36 8.09 19.58
N GLU A 27 16.03 7.27 18.58
CA GLU A 27 16.85 7.07 17.37
C GLU A 27 16.80 8.29 16.44
N GLN A 28 15.61 8.85 16.23
CA GLN A 28 15.47 10.09 15.46
C GLN A 28 16.11 11.29 16.16
N GLU A 29 15.96 11.39 17.50
CA GLU A 29 16.58 12.45 18.29
C GLU A 29 18.12 12.32 18.33
N ARG A 30 18.64 11.09 18.38
CA ARG A 30 20.08 10.82 18.30
C ARG A 30 20.67 11.25 16.96
N ALA A 31 19.99 11.00 15.84
CA ALA A 31 20.52 11.39 14.54
C ALA A 31 20.46 12.88 14.26
N HIS A 32 19.43 13.55 14.78
CA HIS A 32 19.41 15.01 14.79
C HIS A 32 20.63 15.56 15.55
N GLN A 33 20.95 14.96 16.70
CA GLN A 33 22.15 15.33 17.47
C GLN A 33 23.45 15.02 16.72
N LEU A 34 23.53 13.92 15.97
CA LEU A 34 24.71 13.59 15.15
C LEU A 34 24.94 14.60 14.03
N ILE A 35 23.88 15.00 13.31
CA ILE A 35 23.97 16.05 12.28
C ILE A 35 24.34 17.39 12.92
N GLU A 36 23.69 17.79 14.01
CA GLU A 36 24.01 19.04 14.71
C GLU A 36 25.46 19.07 15.20
N HIS A 37 25.97 17.94 15.68
CA HIS A 37 27.36 17.79 16.10
C HIS A 37 28.32 17.95 14.92
N ALA A 38 28.08 17.22 13.82
CA ALA A 38 28.92 17.31 12.62
C ALA A 38 28.94 18.74 12.05
N LEU A 39 27.79 19.42 12.05
CA LEU A 39 27.71 20.83 11.62
C LEU A 39 28.54 21.77 12.51
N ALA A 40 28.56 21.52 13.83
CA ALA A 40 29.38 22.29 14.75
C ALA A 40 30.88 22.04 14.52
N ASP A 41 31.27 20.79 14.32
CA ASP A 41 32.67 20.40 14.08
C ASP A 41 33.19 20.98 12.76
N ILE A 42 32.39 20.92 11.68
CA ILE A 42 32.72 21.56 10.40
C ILE A 42 32.99 23.07 10.60
N ALA A 43 32.13 23.75 11.36
CA ALA A 43 32.29 25.18 11.64
C ALA A 43 33.56 25.48 12.46
N ASP A 44 33.88 24.63 13.44
CA ASP A 44 35.10 24.74 14.26
C ASP A 44 36.37 24.52 13.42
N VAL A 45 36.35 23.57 12.48
CA VAL A 45 37.45 23.34 11.53
C VAL A 45 37.63 24.57 10.62
N GLU A 46 36.55 25.12 10.08
CA GLU A 46 36.60 26.34 9.26
C GLU A 46 37.18 27.53 10.04
N GLU A 47 36.76 27.76 11.29
CA GLU A 47 37.26 28.85 12.13
C GLU A 47 38.78 28.72 12.36
N ARG A 48 39.26 27.50 12.65
CA ARG A 48 40.69 27.24 12.84
C ARG A 48 41.49 27.54 11.59
N ILE A 49 41.02 27.13 10.41
CA ILE A 49 41.69 27.36 9.13
C ILE A 49 41.73 28.84 8.78
N VAL A 50 40.61 29.54 8.94
CA VAL A 50 40.50 30.99 8.74
C VAL A 50 41.51 31.73 9.64
N ARG A 51 41.57 31.36 10.91
CA ARG A 51 42.51 31.95 11.88
C ARG A 51 43.96 31.66 11.53
N ASP A 52 44.30 30.42 11.19
CA ASP A 52 45.67 29.96 11.04
C ASP A 52 46.26 30.34 9.66
N LEU A 53 45.44 30.40 8.61
CA LEU A 53 45.84 30.84 7.26
C LEU A 53 45.65 32.34 7.02
N GLY A 54 44.85 33.03 7.86
CA GLY A 54 44.58 34.47 7.71
C GLY A 54 43.73 34.83 6.50
N VAL A 55 42.91 33.89 6.02
CA VAL A 55 41.97 34.08 4.90
C VAL A 55 40.64 34.64 5.40
N ALA A 56 39.80 35.17 4.50
CA ALA A 56 38.47 35.65 4.88
C ALA A 56 37.53 34.45 5.16
N PRO A 57 36.67 34.51 6.20
CA PRO A 57 35.64 33.49 6.44
C PRO A 57 34.77 33.28 5.20
N HIS A 58 34.40 32.02 4.91
CA HIS A 58 33.59 31.63 3.74
C HIS A 58 34.14 32.09 2.37
N SER A 59 35.42 32.46 2.30
CA SER A 59 36.07 32.67 1.00
C SER A 59 36.30 31.33 0.31
N ALA A 60 36.36 31.33 -1.03
CA ALA A 60 36.64 30.10 -1.79
C ALA A 60 37.93 29.40 -1.32
N GLU A 61 38.94 30.18 -0.90
CA GLU A 61 40.20 29.67 -0.34
C GLU A 61 40.01 29.02 1.04
N ALA A 62 39.18 29.60 1.91
CA ALA A 62 38.84 29.01 3.21
C ALA A 62 38.04 27.72 3.06
N VAL A 63 37.09 27.69 2.12
CA VAL A 63 36.26 26.52 1.81
C VAL A 63 37.14 25.38 1.29
N ALA A 64 37.95 25.63 0.24
CA ALA A 64 38.84 24.60 -0.31
C ALA A 64 39.81 24.02 0.73
N ALA A 65 40.34 24.87 1.61
CA ALA A 65 41.23 24.43 2.69
C ALA A 65 40.48 23.62 3.77
N THR A 66 39.21 23.94 4.02
CA THR A 66 38.33 23.20 4.94
C THR A 66 38.01 21.82 4.38
N ASP A 67 37.63 21.73 3.11
CA ASP A 67 37.36 20.46 2.42
C ASP A 67 38.60 19.55 2.46
N GLU A 68 39.78 20.09 2.12
CA GLU A 68 41.04 19.34 2.14
C GLU A 68 41.41 18.88 3.57
N ALA A 69 41.13 19.71 4.58
CA ALA A 69 41.37 19.37 5.97
C ALA A 69 40.43 18.27 6.48
N LEU A 70 39.12 18.35 6.19
CA LEU A 70 38.15 17.31 6.57
C LEU A 70 38.52 15.96 5.94
N VAL A 71 38.89 15.97 4.66
CA VAL A 71 39.33 14.78 3.92
C VAL A 71 40.64 14.22 4.49
N TYR A 72 41.60 15.09 4.82
CA TYR A 72 42.86 14.69 5.45
C TYR A 72 42.62 14.07 6.83
N ILE A 73 41.77 14.69 7.66
CA ILE A 73 41.41 14.18 8.98
C ILE A 73 40.74 12.81 8.82
N ALA A 74 39.74 12.66 7.95
CA ALA A 74 39.08 11.38 7.71
C ALA A 74 40.07 10.28 7.28
N ARG A 75 41.02 10.59 6.39
CA ARG A 75 42.04 9.63 5.92
C ARG A 75 43.05 9.22 6.99
N GLU A 76 43.63 10.18 7.72
CA GLU A 76 44.63 9.89 8.76
C GLU A 76 44.01 9.20 9.98
N SER A 77 42.75 9.50 10.28
CA SER A 77 42.01 8.87 11.39
C SER A 77 41.78 7.37 11.17
N ASN A 78 41.78 6.91 9.92
CA ASN A 78 41.70 5.49 9.59
C ASN A 78 43.01 4.72 9.89
N GLY A 79 44.14 5.43 10.08
CA GLY A 79 45.48 4.84 10.25
C GLY A 79 46.21 5.17 11.55
N SER A 80 45.71 6.08 12.39
CA SER A 80 46.44 6.56 13.58
C SER A 80 45.63 6.50 14.87
N HIS A 81 46.27 6.07 15.96
CA HIS A 81 45.70 6.04 17.33
C HIS A 81 45.87 7.35 18.12
N ASP A 82 46.40 8.42 17.51
CA ASP A 82 46.84 9.63 18.25
C ASP A 82 46.34 10.94 17.60
N VAL A 83 45.09 10.99 17.13
CA VAL A 83 44.39 12.27 16.90
C VAL A 83 43.55 12.59 18.15
N PRO A 84 43.94 13.56 18.98
CA PRO A 84 43.20 13.90 20.18
C PRO A 84 42.14 14.95 19.84
N GLU A 85 40.93 14.52 19.49
CA GLU A 85 39.61 15.12 19.83
C GLU A 85 38.46 14.66 18.92
N LEU A 86 38.71 14.13 17.71
CA LEU A 86 37.67 13.52 16.84
C LEU A 86 37.91 12.02 16.63
N THR A 87 36.86 11.20 16.69
CA THR A 87 36.97 9.79 16.32
C THR A 87 36.98 9.63 14.80
N ALA A 88 37.50 8.50 14.29
CA ALA A 88 37.45 8.19 12.85
C ALA A 88 36.01 8.11 12.30
N HIS A 89 35.03 7.87 13.17
CA HIS A 89 33.62 7.93 12.82
C HIS A 89 33.16 9.37 12.61
N ASP A 90 33.42 10.25 13.58
CA ASP A 90 32.98 11.65 13.56
C ASP A 90 33.60 12.39 12.37
N ALA A 91 34.90 12.22 12.15
CA ALA A 91 35.58 12.84 11.01
C ALA A 91 35.02 12.39 9.64
N ALA A 92 34.63 11.13 9.52
CA ALA A 92 34.02 10.62 8.30
C ALA A 92 32.55 11.09 8.17
N MET A 93 31.82 11.20 9.29
CA MET A 93 30.49 11.77 9.33
C MET A 93 30.50 13.24 8.89
N ASP A 94 31.47 14.04 9.36
CA ASP A 94 31.64 15.45 8.96
C ASP A 94 31.81 15.58 7.44
N VAL A 95 32.66 14.75 6.85
CA VAL A 95 32.88 14.75 5.38
C VAL A 95 31.60 14.37 4.63
N VAL A 96 30.86 13.37 5.10
CA VAL A 96 29.59 12.92 4.49
C VAL A 96 28.51 14.00 4.59
N VAL A 97 28.36 14.62 5.77
CA VAL A 97 27.37 15.67 6.03
C VAL A 97 27.71 16.95 5.24
N GLU A 98 28.98 17.36 5.20
CA GLU A 98 29.42 18.51 4.40
C GLU A 98 29.14 18.29 2.90
N GLY A 99 29.46 17.09 2.40
CA GLY A 99 29.15 16.73 1.03
C GLY A 99 27.65 16.79 0.73
N ALA A 100 26.81 16.35 1.67
CA ALA A 100 25.35 16.41 1.56
C ALA A 100 24.81 17.86 1.58
N LEU A 101 25.40 18.74 2.40
CA LEU A 101 25.03 20.15 2.45
C LEU A 101 25.36 20.88 1.15
N GLU A 102 26.46 20.52 0.51
CA GLU A 102 26.84 21.07 -0.80
C GLU A 102 25.88 20.62 -1.90
N SER A 103 25.57 19.32 -1.97
CA SER A 103 24.73 18.74 -3.04
C SER A 103 23.27 19.22 -2.98
N SER A 104 22.76 19.47 -1.77
CA SER A 104 21.44 20.06 -1.52
C SER A 104 21.42 21.57 -1.77
N GLY A 105 22.59 22.22 -1.88
CA GLY A 105 22.71 23.67 -1.98
C GLY A 105 22.48 24.41 -0.64
N ALA A 106 22.45 23.67 0.48
CA ALA A 106 22.33 24.22 1.82
C ALA A 106 23.60 24.98 2.27
N LYS A 107 24.76 24.66 1.68
CA LYS A 107 26.02 25.39 1.87
C LYS A 107 26.60 25.87 0.54
N PHE A 108 27.22 27.06 0.56
CA PHE A 108 27.83 27.69 -0.60
C PHE A 108 29.30 27.23 -0.73
N SER A 109 29.59 26.23 -1.56
CA SER A 109 30.97 25.91 -1.96
C SER A 109 31.10 26.07 -3.49
N GLY A 110 32.26 26.55 -3.93
CA GLY A 110 32.60 26.72 -5.35
C GLY A 110 33.59 25.66 -5.85
N HIS A 111 33.76 24.57 -5.11
CA HIS A 111 34.79 23.56 -5.28
C HIS A 111 34.20 22.13 -5.28
N ASP A 112 35.03 21.11 -5.44
CA ASP A 112 34.61 19.71 -5.54
C ASP A 112 34.17 19.16 -4.17
N ASN A 113 33.03 18.47 -4.14
CA ASN A 113 32.46 17.85 -2.95
C ASN A 113 33.48 17.02 -2.12
N PRO A 114 33.66 17.29 -0.81
CA PRO A 114 34.69 16.62 -0.02
C PRO A 114 34.47 15.11 0.10
N ALA A 115 33.22 14.63 0.18
CA ALA A 115 32.91 13.20 0.23
C ALA A 115 33.37 12.46 -1.03
N ALA A 116 33.33 13.12 -2.19
CA ALA A 116 33.77 12.57 -3.46
C ALA A 116 35.30 12.49 -3.60
N THR A 117 36.05 13.14 -2.71
CA THR A 117 37.52 13.15 -2.73
C THR A 117 38.16 12.14 -1.79
N LEU A 118 37.40 11.42 -0.95
CA LEU A 118 37.93 10.34 -0.10
C LEU A 118 38.50 9.21 -0.98
N ASP A 119 39.67 8.68 -0.60
CA ASP A 119 40.28 7.56 -1.34
C ASP A 119 39.50 6.27 -1.05
N HIS A 120 39.22 5.48 -2.08
CA HIS A 120 38.35 4.31 -2.00
C HIS A 120 39.17 3.03 -1.84
N ASP A 121 39.91 2.91 -0.74
CA ASP A 121 40.22 1.56 -0.27
C ASP A 121 38.94 0.90 0.28
N GLY A 122 38.91 -0.43 0.32
CA GLY A 122 37.71 -1.18 0.68
C GLY A 122 37.19 -0.87 2.10
N GLU A 123 38.04 -0.33 2.98
CA GLU A 123 37.71 -0.02 4.37
C GLU A 123 36.99 1.34 4.48
N MET A 124 37.50 2.38 3.79
CA MET A 124 36.83 3.69 3.74
C MET A 124 35.47 3.62 3.04
N HIS A 125 35.32 2.77 2.03
CA HIS A 125 34.03 2.58 1.35
C HIS A 125 32.97 1.93 2.25
N ALA A 126 33.35 0.88 3.00
CA ALA A 126 32.47 0.27 3.99
C ALA A 126 32.02 1.31 5.03
N ARG A 127 32.96 2.18 5.46
CA ARG A 127 32.68 3.22 6.45
C ARG A 127 31.70 4.29 5.96
N ILE A 128 31.87 4.77 4.73
CA ILE A 128 30.93 5.73 4.12
C ILE A 128 29.54 5.09 3.97
N THR A 129 29.49 3.82 3.57
CA THR A 129 28.21 3.09 3.43
C THR A 129 27.51 2.92 4.78
N GLU A 130 28.25 2.56 5.83
CA GLU A 130 27.73 2.51 7.20
C GLU A 130 27.16 3.87 7.65
N LEU A 131 27.87 4.97 7.39
CA LEU A 131 27.45 6.32 7.79
C LEU A 131 26.21 6.78 7.04
N VAL A 132 26.14 6.54 5.73
CA VAL A 132 24.95 6.84 4.92
C VAL A 132 23.76 5.99 5.38
N GLN A 133 23.99 4.72 5.71
CA GLN A 133 22.95 3.84 6.26
C GLN A 133 22.50 4.33 7.63
N GLU A 134 23.41 4.78 8.50
CA GLU A 134 23.07 5.34 9.81
C GLU A 134 22.21 6.60 9.66
N LEU A 135 22.53 7.51 8.73
CA LEU A 135 21.69 8.66 8.41
C LEU A 135 20.31 8.25 7.87
N HIS A 136 20.24 7.16 7.11
CA HIS A 136 18.99 6.65 6.53
C HIS A 136 18.07 6.00 7.56
N ASP A 137 18.62 5.07 8.35
CA ASP A 137 17.88 4.32 9.38
C ASP A 137 17.27 5.24 10.43
N THR A 138 17.91 6.39 10.63
CA THR A 138 17.48 7.38 11.62
C THR A 138 16.66 8.54 11.04
N HIS A 139 16.38 8.51 9.73
CA HIS A 139 15.61 9.55 9.03
C HIS A 139 16.15 10.97 9.27
N ALA A 140 17.47 11.10 9.24
CA ALA A 140 18.15 12.34 9.56
C ALA A 140 17.94 13.38 8.45
N THR A 141 17.67 14.64 8.82
CA THR A 141 17.41 15.74 7.88
C THR A 141 18.45 16.84 8.01
N LEU A 142 18.89 17.37 6.87
CA LEU A 142 19.72 18.58 6.79
C LEU A 142 18.94 19.83 7.24
N PRO A 143 19.61 20.97 7.50
CA PRO A 143 18.97 22.21 7.97
C PRO A 143 17.87 22.77 7.06
N ASP A 144 17.88 22.42 5.77
CA ASP A 144 16.87 22.81 4.78
C ASP A 144 15.66 21.85 4.73
N GLY A 145 15.69 20.77 5.50
CA GLY A 145 14.66 19.72 5.55
C GLY A 145 14.89 18.58 4.55
N THR A 146 15.99 18.59 3.78
CA THR A 146 16.34 17.51 2.86
C THR A 146 16.80 16.26 3.63
N ASP A 147 16.47 15.07 3.16
CA ASP A 147 16.98 13.82 3.73
C ASP A 147 18.51 13.77 3.58
N ALA A 148 19.22 13.65 4.71
CA ALA A 148 20.67 13.74 4.75
C ALA A 148 21.34 12.56 4.02
N ALA A 149 20.73 11.37 4.07
CA ALA A 149 21.25 10.21 3.37
C ALA A 149 21.07 10.35 1.85
N GLU A 150 19.90 10.82 1.38
CA GLU A 150 19.66 11.06 -0.05
C GLU A 150 20.60 12.14 -0.61
N ALA A 151 20.82 13.23 0.13
CA ALA A 151 21.74 14.28 -0.25
C ALA A 151 23.21 13.80 -0.27
N ALA A 152 23.62 12.98 0.70
CA ALA A 152 24.95 12.36 0.73
C ALA A 152 25.17 11.41 -0.45
N ILE A 153 24.16 10.62 -0.83
CA ILE A 153 24.25 9.73 -2.00
C ILE A 153 24.38 10.54 -3.28
N LEU A 154 23.57 11.59 -3.43
CA LEU A 154 23.62 12.45 -4.61
C LEU A 154 24.97 13.17 -4.74
N ALA A 155 25.56 13.59 -3.62
CA ALA A 155 26.92 14.11 -3.54
C ALA A 155 27.96 13.10 -4.06
N ILE A 156 27.85 11.86 -3.62
CA ILE A 156 28.75 10.76 -3.97
C ILE A 156 28.62 10.36 -5.46
N GLU A 157 27.39 10.32 -6.00
CA GLU A 157 27.11 9.88 -7.38
C GLU A 157 27.51 10.89 -8.46
N GLN A 158 27.53 12.19 -8.15
CA GLN A 158 27.83 13.24 -9.13
C GLN A 158 29.31 13.29 -9.57
N HIS A 159 30.19 12.50 -8.95
CA HIS A 159 31.63 12.57 -9.23
C HIS A 159 32.15 11.45 -10.16
N PRO A 160 32.88 11.78 -11.26
CA PRO A 160 33.30 10.82 -12.30
C PRO A 160 34.24 9.68 -11.84
N ILE A 161 34.94 9.85 -10.71
CA ILE A 161 35.92 8.87 -10.19
C ILE A 161 35.25 7.58 -9.67
N MET A 162 33.98 7.68 -9.24
CA MET A 162 33.15 6.56 -8.76
C MET A 162 32.78 5.56 -9.87
N GLN A 163 32.93 5.93 -11.16
CA GLN A 163 32.67 5.01 -12.28
C GLN A 163 33.83 4.04 -12.58
N GLN A 164 35.01 4.21 -11.96
CA GLN A 164 36.22 3.42 -12.30
C GLN A 164 36.78 2.55 -11.15
N GLY A 165 36.25 2.66 -9.92
CA GLY A 165 36.87 2.12 -8.71
C GLY A 165 36.23 0.87 -8.06
N VAL A 166 35.26 0.21 -8.68
CA VAL A 166 34.54 -0.91 -8.01
C VAL A 166 35.40 -2.20 -8.02
N ARG A 167 36.24 -2.38 -6.99
CA ARG A 167 36.92 -3.66 -6.67
C ARG A 167 37.05 -3.88 -5.16
N GLY A 168 36.27 -4.83 -4.63
CA GLY A 168 36.46 -5.52 -3.34
C GLY A 168 36.11 -4.66 -2.12
N VAL A 169 35.46 -5.16 -1.06
CA VAL A 169 35.61 -6.46 -0.38
C VAL A 169 34.32 -6.83 0.39
N GLU A 170 34.21 -8.12 0.65
CA GLU A 170 33.32 -8.92 1.49
C GLU A 170 32.75 -8.27 2.76
N TYR A 171 31.49 -8.65 3.08
CA TYR A 171 31.06 -8.83 4.48
C TYR A 171 30.38 -10.18 4.66
N ALA A 172 30.73 -10.82 5.77
CA ALA A 172 30.29 -12.13 6.18
C ALA A 172 28.85 -12.11 6.74
N ASN A 173 27.95 -12.77 6.00
CA ASN A 173 26.79 -13.56 6.42
C ASN A 173 25.81 -13.03 7.49
N SER A 174 24.54 -12.95 7.08
CA SER A 174 23.55 -13.95 7.53
C SER A 174 22.44 -14.19 6.49
N ASP A 175 22.43 -15.44 6.01
CA ASP A 175 21.33 -16.23 5.42
C ASP A 175 20.82 -15.88 4.01
N LYS A 176 21.24 -16.64 2.99
CA LYS A 176 20.80 -18.00 2.57
C LYS A 176 19.56 -17.96 1.67
N THR A 177 19.87 -18.03 0.38
CA THR A 177 19.13 -18.80 -0.63
C THR A 177 17.62 -18.56 -0.65
N LEU A 178 17.21 -17.73 -1.60
CA LEU A 178 16.04 -17.96 -2.45
C LEU A 178 16.04 -19.43 -2.93
N GLN A 179 15.52 -20.36 -2.13
CA GLN A 179 14.72 -21.55 -2.50
C GLN A 179 14.65 -22.61 -1.37
N ASN A 180 13.41 -22.94 -1.02
CA ASN A 180 12.87 -24.23 -0.56
C ASN A 180 13.72 -25.07 0.42
N ASP A 181 13.43 -24.95 1.72
CA ASP A 181 12.72 -26.00 2.49
C ASP A 181 12.78 -25.67 4.00
N LYS A 182 11.61 -25.67 4.64
CA LYS A 182 11.36 -25.57 6.11
C LYS A 182 11.55 -24.19 6.75
N TYR A 183 10.54 -23.36 6.59
CA TYR A 183 10.23 -22.24 7.49
C TYR A 183 9.90 -22.74 8.91
N GLN A 184 10.84 -22.53 9.84
CA GLN A 184 10.57 -22.45 11.27
C GLN A 184 11.27 -21.19 11.82
N GLY A 185 10.52 -20.11 11.98
CA GLY A 185 10.80 -19.09 13.00
C GLY A 185 11.50 -17.78 12.60
N HIS A 186 11.74 -17.48 11.33
CA HIS A 186 12.09 -16.11 10.90
C HIS A 186 10.82 -15.33 10.58
N ASP A 187 10.70 -14.13 11.15
CA ASP A 187 9.52 -13.27 11.03
C ASP A 187 9.43 -12.74 9.59
N VAL A 188 8.52 -13.34 8.81
CA VAL A 188 8.24 -13.00 7.40
C VAL A 188 7.94 -11.50 7.23
N SER A 189 7.47 -10.82 8.29
CA SER A 189 7.22 -9.37 8.28
C SER A 189 8.50 -8.53 8.13
N THR A 190 9.63 -8.98 8.70
CA THR A 190 10.91 -8.24 8.66
C THR A 190 11.54 -8.28 7.27
N GLU A 191 11.50 -9.44 6.59
CA GLU A 191 12.03 -9.59 5.23
C GLU A 191 11.19 -8.79 4.22
N LEU A 192 9.86 -8.87 4.32
CA LEU A 192 8.95 -8.09 3.47
C LEU A 192 9.13 -6.59 3.67
N ARG A 193 9.31 -6.13 4.91
CA ARG A 193 9.58 -4.73 5.23
C ARG A 193 10.89 -4.27 4.63
N ALA A 194 11.98 -5.01 4.85
CA ALA A 194 13.29 -4.69 4.29
C ALA A 194 13.25 -4.62 2.76
N MET A 195 12.55 -5.55 2.10
CA MET A 195 12.30 -5.50 0.67
C MET A 195 11.50 -4.25 0.27
N SER A 196 10.37 -3.98 0.92
CA SER A 196 9.50 -2.84 0.57
C SER A 196 10.18 -1.47 0.74
N ASN A 197 11.09 -1.32 1.72
CA ASN A 197 11.84 -0.08 1.97
C ASN A 197 12.81 0.28 0.83
N ARG A 198 13.18 -0.69 -0.01
CA ARG A 198 14.06 -0.48 -1.17
C ARG A 198 13.36 0.09 -2.40
N TRP A 199 12.03 0.15 -2.36
CA TRP A 199 11.21 0.60 -3.48
C TRP A 199 10.35 1.79 -3.10
N ARG A 200 9.92 2.54 -4.10
CA ARG A 200 8.90 3.58 -3.99
C ARG A 200 7.98 3.54 -5.20
N HIS A 201 6.78 4.09 -5.06
CA HIS A 201 5.89 4.30 -6.20
C HIS A 201 6.17 5.68 -6.79
N GLU A 202 6.47 5.75 -8.09
CA GLU A 202 6.68 7.01 -8.79
C GLU A 202 6.01 6.94 -10.16
N GLY A 203 5.08 7.86 -10.42
CA GLY A 203 4.38 7.93 -11.73
C GLY A 203 3.58 6.67 -12.10
N GLY A 204 3.09 5.91 -11.13
CA GLY A 204 2.33 4.69 -11.39
C GLY A 204 3.19 3.42 -11.52
N SER A 205 4.43 3.43 -11.06
CA SER A 205 5.34 2.28 -11.17
C SER A 205 6.25 2.17 -9.95
N LEU A 206 6.59 0.92 -9.59
CA LEU A 206 7.65 0.64 -8.62
C LEU A 206 9.02 1.02 -9.21
N VAL A 207 9.69 1.93 -8.52
CA VAL A 207 11.05 2.40 -8.81
C VAL A 207 11.94 2.05 -7.63
N GLU A 208 13.11 1.50 -7.91
CA GLU A 208 14.13 1.21 -6.90
C GLU A 208 14.69 2.52 -6.33
N ARG A 209 14.86 2.61 -5.01
CA ARG A 209 15.51 3.75 -4.38
C ARG A 209 17.02 3.71 -4.63
N ASN A 210 17.63 4.88 -4.82
CA ASN A 210 19.03 4.98 -5.26
C ASN A 210 20.01 4.25 -4.32
N PHE A 211 19.83 4.32 -2.99
CA PHE A 211 20.69 3.61 -2.03
C PHE A 211 20.64 2.09 -2.21
N SER A 212 19.47 1.53 -2.50
CA SER A 212 19.28 0.10 -2.70
C SER A 212 20.01 -0.40 -3.94
N ALA A 213 20.15 0.46 -4.96
CA ALA A 213 20.91 0.13 -6.16
C ALA A 213 22.42 -0.04 -5.87
N ILE A 214 22.94 0.67 -4.86
CA ILE A 214 24.33 0.55 -4.39
C ILE A 214 24.50 -0.79 -3.65
N GLU A 215 23.65 -1.07 -2.66
CA GLU A 215 23.66 -2.34 -1.92
C GLU A 215 23.55 -3.54 -2.87
N ARG A 216 22.65 -3.46 -3.85
CA ARG A 216 22.39 -4.52 -4.82
C ARG A 216 23.57 -4.72 -5.78
N SER A 217 24.33 -3.67 -6.05
CA SER A 217 25.57 -3.78 -6.83
C SER A 217 26.63 -4.58 -6.08
N THR A 218 26.77 -4.35 -4.77
CA THR A 218 27.64 -5.15 -3.89
C THR A 218 27.16 -6.60 -3.80
N GLN A 219 25.85 -6.82 -3.66
CA GLN A 219 25.25 -8.15 -3.65
C GLN A 219 25.50 -8.90 -4.98
N ALA A 220 25.37 -8.23 -6.12
CA ALA A 220 25.62 -8.80 -7.44
C ALA A 220 27.08 -9.27 -7.58
N SER A 221 28.05 -8.47 -7.11
CA SER A 221 29.46 -8.87 -7.07
C SER A 221 29.68 -10.10 -6.20
N GLN A 222 29.10 -10.15 -5.00
CA GLN A 222 29.21 -11.31 -4.10
C GLN A 222 28.61 -12.58 -4.72
N VAL A 223 27.44 -12.48 -5.34
CA VAL A 223 26.77 -13.59 -6.03
C VAL A 223 27.65 -14.18 -7.13
N ILE A 224 28.34 -13.33 -7.90
CA ILE A 224 29.28 -13.78 -8.94
C ILE A 224 30.50 -14.46 -8.28
N GLU A 225 31.10 -13.84 -7.26
CA GLU A 225 32.33 -14.34 -6.63
C GLU A 225 32.14 -15.64 -5.85
N SER A 226 31.01 -15.80 -5.17
CA SER A 226 30.68 -17.01 -4.42
C SER A 226 30.12 -18.13 -5.31
N SER A 227 29.99 -17.89 -6.63
CA SER A 227 29.17 -18.73 -7.53
C SER A 227 27.74 -18.93 -7.01
N GLY A 228 27.20 -17.96 -6.25
CA GLY A 228 25.87 -18.01 -5.63
C GLY A 228 24.71 -17.99 -6.63
N TYR A 229 24.99 -17.70 -7.90
CA TYR A 229 24.03 -17.82 -9.00
C TYR A 229 23.80 -19.28 -9.44
N VAL A 230 24.70 -20.20 -9.09
CA VAL A 230 24.60 -21.62 -9.49
C VAL A 230 23.43 -22.27 -8.76
N GLY A 231 22.33 -22.47 -9.48
CA GLY A 231 21.05 -22.97 -8.95
C GLY A 231 19.87 -22.00 -9.16
N ASN A 232 20.13 -20.71 -9.35
CA ASN A 232 19.13 -19.74 -9.78
C ASN A 232 19.19 -19.62 -11.31
N LYS A 233 18.24 -20.27 -12.01
CA LYS A 233 18.21 -20.34 -13.47
C LYS A 233 18.18 -18.96 -14.15
N GLY A 234 17.55 -17.96 -13.54
CA GLY A 234 17.50 -16.60 -14.07
C GLY A 234 18.89 -15.96 -14.03
N LEU A 235 19.52 -15.95 -12.85
CA LEU A 235 20.86 -15.39 -12.67
C LEU A 235 21.91 -16.14 -13.51
N GLU A 236 21.83 -17.48 -13.59
CA GLU A 236 22.72 -18.30 -14.41
C GLU A 236 22.60 -17.94 -15.89
N ALA A 237 21.38 -17.80 -16.41
CA ALA A 237 21.15 -17.37 -17.79
C ALA A 237 21.69 -15.96 -18.05
N THR A 238 21.48 -15.02 -17.12
CA THR A 238 21.95 -13.64 -17.21
C THR A 238 23.47 -13.55 -17.21
N VAL A 239 24.15 -14.26 -16.29
CA VAL A 239 25.62 -14.35 -16.26
C VAL A 239 26.14 -14.96 -17.56
N HIS A 240 25.59 -16.09 -18.02
CA HIS A 240 26.04 -16.71 -19.27
C HIS A 240 25.86 -15.80 -20.49
N ALA A 241 24.73 -15.11 -20.61
CA ALA A 241 24.46 -14.20 -21.70
C ALA A 241 25.44 -13.01 -21.70
N ALA A 242 25.64 -12.38 -20.54
CA ALA A 242 26.54 -11.22 -20.40
C ALA A 242 28.00 -11.60 -20.66
N THR A 243 28.44 -12.74 -20.10
CA THR A 243 29.81 -13.24 -20.30
C THR A 243 30.04 -13.62 -21.77
N GLY A 244 29.09 -14.31 -22.41
CA GLY A 244 29.17 -14.67 -23.82
C GLY A 244 29.21 -13.46 -24.77
N ALA A 245 28.50 -12.37 -24.45
CA ALA A 245 28.55 -11.13 -25.21
C ALA A 245 29.93 -10.44 -25.12
N LEU A 246 30.55 -10.47 -23.93
CA LEU A 246 31.89 -9.93 -23.70
C LEU A 246 32.96 -10.79 -24.36
N GLU A 247 32.85 -12.11 -24.29
CA GLU A 247 33.74 -13.04 -25.00
C GLU A 247 33.67 -12.84 -26.51
N ALA A 248 32.48 -12.67 -27.07
CA ALA A 248 32.30 -12.36 -28.50
C ALA A 248 32.95 -11.01 -28.88
N THR A 249 32.81 -10.01 -28.02
CA THR A 249 33.43 -8.68 -28.22
C THR A 249 34.96 -8.76 -28.11
N ALA A 250 35.48 -9.50 -27.14
CA ALA A 250 36.90 -9.75 -26.96
C ALA A 250 37.48 -10.53 -28.15
N ALA A 251 36.78 -11.56 -28.64
CA ALA A 251 37.19 -12.31 -29.83
C ALA A 251 37.26 -11.43 -31.08
N LEU A 252 36.29 -10.53 -31.26
CA LEU A 252 36.30 -9.56 -32.37
C LEU A 252 37.48 -8.57 -32.26
N ASN A 253 37.75 -8.07 -31.05
CA ASN A 253 38.86 -7.15 -30.80
C ASN A 253 40.22 -7.85 -30.95
N ASN A 254 40.36 -9.07 -30.44
CA ASN A 254 41.55 -9.90 -30.64
C ASN A 254 41.78 -10.19 -32.12
N THR A 255 40.73 -10.41 -32.91
CA THR A 255 40.85 -10.57 -34.37
C THR A 255 41.37 -9.28 -35.04
N LYS A 256 40.98 -8.09 -34.56
CA LYS A 256 41.49 -6.82 -35.07
C LYS A 256 42.94 -6.59 -34.66
N LEU A 257 43.27 -6.80 -33.38
CA LEU A 257 44.64 -6.70 -32.85
C LEU A 257 45.58 -7.67 -33.56
N GLN A 258 45.14 -8.91 -33.81
CA GLN A 258 45.94 -9.89 -34.55
C GLN A 258 46.25 -9.43 -35.97
N LYS A 259 45.30 -8.82 -36.68
CA LYS A 259 45.56 -8.23 -38.00
C LYS A 259 46.59 -7.11 -37.96
N GLU A 260 46.60 -6.29 -36.91
CA GLU A 260 47.60 -5.23 -36.72
C GLU A 260 48.98 -5.80 -36.37
N ILE A 261 49.04 -6.85 -35.55
CA ILE A 261 50.27 -7.59 -35.26
C ILE A 261 50.83 -8.20 -36.53
N ASP A 262 49.99 -8.87 -37.34
CA ASP A 262 50.39 -9.49 -38.61
C ASP A 262 50.92 -8.43 -39.59
N HIS A 263 50.29 -7.25 -39.63
CA HIS A 263 50.74 -6.13 -40.46
C HIS A 263 52.12 -5.60 -40.01
N LEU A 264 52.31 -5.39 -38.70
CA LEU A 264 53.59 -4.95 -38.13
C LEU A 264 54.68 -6.01 -38.32
N ALA A 265 54.35 -7.30 -38.16
CA ALA A 265 55.27 -8.40 -38.42
C ALA A 265 55.73 -8.42 -39.87
N GLY A 266 54.82 -8.23 -40.83
CA GLY A 266 55.16 -8.12 -42.25
C GLY A 266 56.04 -6.91 -42.58
N LEU A 267 55.81 -5.76 -41.94
CA LEU A 267 56.66 -4.57 -42.10
C LEU A 267 58.07 -4.77 -41.52
N ILE A 268 58.16 -5.42 -40.36
CA ILE A 268 59.44 -5.77 -39.73
C ILE A 268 60.21 -6.74 -40.63
N GLU A 269 59.56 -7.79 -41.13
CA GLU A 269 60.19 -8.80 -42.00
C GLU A 269 60.67 -8.20 -43.33
N SER A 270 59.88 -7.31 -43.95
CA SER A 270 60.27 -6.59 -45.15
C SER A 270 61.51 -5.72 -44.94
N ARG A 271 61.64 -5.06 -43.77
CA ARG A 271 62.83 -4.27 -43.43
C ARG A 271 64.06 -5.11 -43.18
N ILE A 272 63.91 -6.25 -42.50
CA ILE A 272 64.97 -7.22 -42.31
C ILE A 272 65.50 -7.70 -43.66
N GLN A 273 64.60 -8.07 -44.59
CA GLN A 273 64.97 -8.51 -45.94
C GLN A 273 65.66 -7.41 -46.76
N ALA A 274 65.31 -6.14 -46.53
CA ALA A 274 65.96 -4.98 -47.15
C ALA A 274 67.30 -4.58 -46.49
N GLY A 275 67.76 -5.31 -45.46
CA GLY A 275 69.00 -5.00 -44.74
C GLY A 275 68.94 -3.72 -43.91
N SER A 276 67.74 -3.24 -43.57
CA SER A 276 67.51 -2.02 -42.79
C SER A 276 67.31 -2.35 -41.31
N GLU A 277 67.83 -1.50 -40.42
CA GLU A 277 67.59 -1.65 -38.98
C GLU A 277 66.10 -1.50 -38.63
N ILE A 278 65.63 -2.32 -37.68
CA ILE A 278 64.26 -2.26 -37.17
C ILE A 278 64.19 -1.11 -36.16
N PRO A 279 63.30 -0.12 -36.34
CA PRO A 279 63.14 0.93 -35.34
C PRO A 279 62.62 0.35 -34.02
N ALA A 280 63.28 0.65 -32.91
CA ALA A 280 62.85 0.24 -31.56
C ALA A 280 61.36 0.52 -31.25
N PRO A 281 60.75 1.65 -31.68
CA PRO A 281 59.32 1.90 -31.46
C PRO A 281 58.40 0.89 -32.17
N MET A 282 58.83 0.31 -33.29
CA MET A 282 58.04 -0.64 -34.08
C MET A 282 57.99 -2.02 -33.42
N GLN A 283 59.11 -2.47 -32.86
CA GLN A 283 59.16 -3.71 -32.07
C GLN A 283 58.38 -3.55 -30.76
N ALA A 284 58.56 -2.41 -30.06
CA ALA A 284 57.81 -2.11 -28.84
C ALA A 284 56.29 -2.05 -29.08
N ALA A 285 55.84 -1.53 -30.22
CA ALA A 285 54.43 -1.51 -30.59
C ALA A 285 53.86 -2.92 -30.82
N LYS A 286 54.61 -3.81 -31.48
CA LYS A 286 54.22 -5.21 -31.66
C LYS A 286 54.12 -5.95 -30.32
N ASP A 287 55.14 -5.81 -29.47
CA ASP A 287 55.19 -6.46 -28.15
C ASP A 287 54.06 -5.95 -27.24
N ALA A 288 53.71 -4.65 -27.33
CA ALA A 288 52.58 -4.07 -26.60
C ALA A 288 51.22 -4.59 -27.08
N LEU A 289 51.03 -4.81 -28.39
CA LEU A 289 49.80 -5.40 -28.93
C LEU A 289 49.66 -6.88 -28.57
N GLU A 290 50.76 -7.64 -28.58
CA GLU A 290 50.80 -9.04 -28.14
C GLU A 290 50.47 -9.17 -26.64
N ALA A 291 50.98 -8.25 -25.80
CA ALA A 291 50.62 -8.19 -24.38
C ALA A 291 49.12 -7.90 -24.17
N ARG A 292 48.51 -7.02 -24.98
CA ARG A 292 47.06 -6.72 -24.89
C ARG A 292 46.17 -7.92 -25.20
N ILE A 293 46.56 -8.78 -26.14
CA ILE A 293 45.83 -10.04 -26.42
C ILE A 293 45.95 -11.02 -25.24
N SER A 294 47.09 -11.03 -24.55
CA SER A 294 47.36 -11.93 -23.42
C SER A 294 46.66 -11.55 -22.11
N THR A 295 46.07 -10.35 -21.99
CA THR A 295 45.51 -9.82 -20.73
C THR A 295 43.97 -9.92 -20.66
N ALA A 296 43.36 -10.85 -21.39
CA ALA A 296 41.94 -11.17 -21.23
C ALA A 296 41.74 -11.85 -19.86
N GLY A 297 41.46 -11.04 -18.83
CA GLY A 297 41.17 -11.50 -17.48
C GLY A 297 39.85 -12.28 -17.40
N ASP A 298 39.46 -12.64 -16.18
CA ASP A 298 38.20 -13.32 -15.90
C ASP A 298 37.00 -12.43 -16.30
N VAL A 299 36.35 -12.78 -17.41
CA VAL A 299 35.25 -12.01 -18.03
C VAL A 299 34.02 -11.97 -17.13
N SER A 300 33.87 -12.95 -16.22
CA SER A 300 32.76 -13.02 -15.26
C SER A 300 32.76 -11.84 -14.29
N LYS A 301 33.92 -11.23 -14.01
CA LYS A 301 34.07 -10.09 -13.10
C LYS A 301 33.98 -8.73 -13.80
N HIS A 302 33.58 -8.71 -15.07
CA HIS A 302 33.46 -7.47 -15.83
C HIS A 302 32.28 -6.63 -15.31
N PRO A 303 32.39 -5.28 -15.23
CA PRO A 303 31.31 -4.41 -14.73
C PRO A 303 29.96 -4.63 -15.42
N SER A 304 29.96 -4.95 -16.72
CA SER A 304 28.74 -5.26 -17.47
C SER A 304 28.04 -6.55 -17.00
N VAL A 305 28.79 -7.55 -16.52
CA VAL A 305 28.21 -8.78 -15.95
C VAL A 305 27.62 -8.46 -14.57
N ILE A 306 28.34 -7.70 -13.74
CA ILE A 306 27.84 -7.23 -12.44
C ILE A 306 26.56 -6.41 -12.61
N ALA A 307 26.53 -5.47 -13.55
CA ALA A 307 25.35 -4.66 -13.85
C ALA A 307 24.16 -5.51 -14.33
N ALA A 308 24.41 -6.53 -15.14
CA ALA A 308 23.37 -7.46 -15.58
C ALA A 308 22.81 -8.30 -14.42
N VAL A 309 23.68 -8.83 -13.54
CA VAL A 309 23.27 -9.56 -12.34
C VAL A 309 22.51 -8.66 -11.36
N ARG A 310 22.96 -7.42 -11.17
CA ARG A 310 22.25 -6.41 -10.36
C ARG A 310 20.84 -6.17 -10.87
N GLN A 311 20.70 -5.99 -12.18
CA GLN A 311 19.38 -5.78 -12.79
C GLN A 311 18.47 -7.00 -12.61
N GLU A 312 18.99 -8.22 -12.81
CA GLU A 312 18.20 -9.44 -12.62
C GLU A 312 17.77 -9.61 -11.15
N LEU A 313 18.64 -9.32 -10.18
CA LEU A 313 18.27 -9.31 -8.76
C LEU A 313 17.18 -8.27 -8.48
N ALA A 314 17.28 -7.09 -9.10
CA ALA A 314 16.28 -6.03 -8.97
C ALA A 314 14.93 -6.45 -9.54
N ASP A 315 14.93 -7.07 -10.72
CA ASP A 315 13.72 -7.53 -11.39
C ASP A 315 13.03 -8.66 -10.61
N GLN A 316 13.81 -9.60 -10.03
CA GLN A 316 13.28 -10.65 -9.17
C GLN A 316 12.65 -10.10 -7.89
N GLU A 317 13.33 -9.16 -7.22
CA GLU A 317 12.81 -8.53 -6.01
C GLU A 317 11.57 -7.67 -6.31
N LYS A 318 11.58 -6.90 -7.40
CA LYS A 318 10.43 -6.13 -7.88
C LYS A 318 9.22 -7.02 -8.12
N HIS A 319 9.42 -8.14 -8.81
CA HIS A 319 8.36 -9.10 -9.09
C HIS A 319 7.78 -9.67 -7.80
N ALA A 320 8.63 -10.11 -6.87
CA ALA A 320 8.18 -10.62 -5.58
C ALA A 320 7.41 -9.57 -4.78
N LEU A 321 7.89 -8.32 -4.73
CA LEU A 321 7.19 -7.23 -4.04
C LEU A 321 5.86 -6.90 -4.70
N GLN A 322 5.79 -6.88 -6.03
CA GLN A 322 4.54 -6.66 -6.77
C GLN A 322 3.51 -7.76 -6.45
N GLU A 323 3.92 -9.03 -6.40
CA GLU A 323 3.04 -10.14 -5.99
C GLU A 323 2.51 -9.94 -4.56
N GLN A 324 3.33 -9.42 -3.64
CA GLN A 324 2.90 -9.13 -2.27
C GLN A 324 1.92 -7.95 -2.24
N ILE A 325 2.17 -6.88 -3.00
CA ILE A 325 1.27 -5.74 -3.13
C ILE A 325 -0.08 -6.23 -3.66
N GLU A 326 -0.09 -6.99 -4.75
CA GLU A 326 -1.31 -7.57 -5.32
C GLU A 326 -2.04 -8.48 -4.32
N ALA A 327 -1.30 -9.33 -3.59
CA ALA A 327 -1.89 -10.19 -2.57
C ALA A 327 -2.55 -9.36 -1.44
N ARG A 328 -1.96 -8.24 -1.03
CA ARG A 328 -2.53 -7.35 -0.02
C ARG A 328 -3.75 -6.58 -0.55
N LEU A 329 -3.69 -6.07 -1.78
CA LEU A 329 -4.84 -5.44 -2.43
C LEU A 329 -6.02 -6.41 -2.53
N HIS A 330 -5.77 -7.66 -2.90
CA HIS A 330 -6.80 -8.70 -2.94
C HIS A 330 -7.31 -9.07 -1.55
N ALA A 331 -6.43 -9.09 -0.55
CA ALA A 331 -6.79 -9.30 0.85
C ALA A 331 -7.73 -8.21 1.39
N ASP A 332 -7.64 -6.98 0.88
CA ASP A 332 -8.48 -5.83 1.26
C ASP A 332 -9.88 -5.84 0.61
N GLU A 333 -10.19 -6.84 -0.22
CA GLU A 333 -11.55 -7.06 -0.74
C GLU A 333 -12.47 -7.66 0.34
N LEU A 334 -11.93 -8.48 1.24
CA LEU A 334 -12.68 -9.18 2.28
C LEU A 334 -12.05 -9.01 3.66
N PRO A 335 -12.84 -8.69 4.70
CA PRO A 335 -12.30 -8.43 6.04
C PRO A 335 -11.51 -9.60 6.66
N TRP A 336 -11.83 -10.85 6.31
CA TRP A 336 -11.14 -12.04 6.83
C TRP A 336 -9.95 -12.50 6.01
N THR A 337 -9.64 -11.84 4.90
CA THR A 337 -8.42 -12.12 4.13
C THR A 337 -7.29 -11.16 4.48
N MET A 338 -7.58 -10.07 5.20
CA MET A 338 -6.61 -9.08 5.65
C MET A 338 -5.54 -9.72 6.55
N PRO A 339 -4.25 -9.53 6.25
CA PRO A 339 -3.14 -10.18 6.96
C PRO A 339 -3.03 -9.76 8.44
N ASP A 340 -3.42 -8.52 8.77
CA ASP A 340 -3.28 -7.91 10.10
C ASP A 340 -4.63 -7.65 10.80
N ALA A 341 -5.69 -8.33 10.37
CA ALA A 341 -6.97 -8.29 11.06
C ALA A 341 -6.85 -8.95 12.44
N GLN A 342 -6.45 -8.18 13.46
CA GLN A 342 -6.54 -8.56 14.87
C GLN A 342 -8.00 -8.63 15.36
N ILE A 343 -8.90 -9.11 14.51
CA ILE A 343 -10.31 -9.23 14.81
C ILE A 343 -10.51 -10.57 15.55
N PRO A 344 -11.19 -10.58 16.72
CA PRO A 344 -11.52 -11.80 17.43
C PRO A 344 -12.22 -12.84 16.52
N ALA A 345 -11.82 -14.12 16.64
CA ALA A 345 -12.27 -15.18 15.74
C ALA A 345 -13.81 -15.35 15.72
N ASP A 346 -14.48 -15.14 16.85
CA ASP A 346 -15.94 -15.19 16.98
C ASP A 346 -16.64 -14.05 16.23
N MET A 347 -16.02 -12.86 16.19
CA MET A 347 -16.50 -11.74 15.39
C MET A 347 -16.27 -11.99 13.91
N MET A 348 -15.12 -12.57 13.53
CA MET A 348 -14.81 -12.93 12.15
C MET A 348 -15.76 -14.00 11.59
N ASP A 349 -16.07 -15.01 12.39
CA ASP A 349 -17.08 -16.02 12.03
C ASP A 349 -18.46 -15.36 11.84
N GLY A 350 -18.80 -14.40 12.70
CA GLY A 350 -20.00 -13.59 12.58
C GLY A 350 -20.08 -12.76 11.29
N ILE A 351 -18.98 -12.07 10.96
CA ILE A 351 -18.83 -11.28 9.73
C ILE A 351 -18.99 -12.21 8.52
N ARG A 352 -18.26 -13.33 8.50
CA ARG A 352 -18.30 -14.29 7.40
C ARG A 352 -19.69 -14.88 7.19
N VAL A 353 -20.33 -15.36 8.26
CA VAL A 353 -21.69 -15.94 8.18
C VAL A 353 -22.70 -14.91 7.68
N THR A 354 -22.59 -13.66 8.13
CA THR A 354 -23.47 -12.57 7.67
C THR A 354 -23.21 -12.24 6.21
N TYR A 355 -21.94 -12.07 5.81
CA TYR A 355 -21.56 -11.79 4.44
C TYR A 355 -22.00 -12.91 3.49
N GLU A 356 -21.76 -14.17 3.84
CA GLU A 356 -22.18 -15.33 3.06
C GLU A 356 -23.71 -15.40 2.96
N SER A 357 -24.42 -15.17 4.07
CA SER A 357 -25.88 -15.02 4.07
C SER A 357 -26.34 -13.89 3.17
N MET A 358 -25.60 -12.78 3.11
CA MET A 358 -25.97 -11.60 2.32
C MET A 358 -25.67 -11.75 0.82
N PHE A 359 -24.63 -12.52 0.48
CA PHE A 359 -24.02 -12.38 -0.84
C PHE A 359 -23.64 -13.68 -1.55
N THR A 360 -23.62 -14.82 -0.87
CA THR A 360 -23.21 -16.10 -1.48
C THR A 360 -24.30 -17.15 -1.44
N GLN A 361 -25.28 -17.06 -0.54
CA GLN A 361 -26.41 -17.99 -0.51
C GLN A 361 -27.45 -17.63 -1.59
N GLU A 362 -27.43 -18.37 -2.70
CA GLU A 362 -28.62 -18.53 -3.54
C GLU A 362 -29.70 -19.24 -2.71
N SER A 363 -30.70 -18.51 -2.23
CA SER A 363 -31.84 -19.18 -1.62
C SER A 363 -32.70 -19.78 -2.74
N ILE A 364 -33.08 -21.06 -2.60
CA ILE A 364 -34.02 -21.70 -3.52
C ILE A 364 -35.38 -21.01 -3.33
N LEU A 365 -35.70 -20.07 -4.22
CA LEU A 365 -36.97 -19.35 -4.20
C LEU A 365 -38.09 -20.23 -4.74
N SER A 366 -39.23 -20.31 -4.05
CA SER A 366 -40.44 -20.90 -4.61
C SER A 366 -41.41 -19.82 -5.04
N ASP A 367 -42.04 -20.00 -6.20
CA ASP A 367 -43.15 -19.14 -6.63
C ASP A 367 -44.34 -19.22 -5.67
N SER A 368 -44.42 -20.26 -4.83
CA SER A 368 -45.50 -20.43 -3.85
C SER A 368 -45.30 -19.67 -2.53
N ASP A 369 -44.11 -19.07 -2.33
CA ASP A 369 -43.78 -18.34 -1.09
C ASP A 369 -44.73 -17.16 -0.87
N GLN A 370 -45.29 -17.07 0.34
CA GLN A 370 -46.23 -16.02 0.71
C GLN A 370 -45.50 -14.77 1.21
N ILE A 371 -45.82 -13.63 0.61
CA ILE A 371 -45.27 -12.31 0.92
C ILE A 371 -46.42 -11.42 1.38
N LYS A 372 -46.25 -10.80 2.54
CA LYS A 372 -47.20 -9.81 3.04
C LYS A 372 -46.82 -8.43 2.53
N VAL A 373 -47.70 -7.77 1.77
CA VAL A 373 -47.48 -6.41 1.26
C VAL A 373 -48.48 -5.47 1.92
N ALA A 374 -48.03 -4.51 2.73
CA ALA A 374 -48.96 -3.60 3.40
C ALA A 374 -49.62 -2.62 2.39
N PRO A 375 -50.91 -2.28 2.56
CA PRO A 375 -51.55 -1.22 1.77
C PRO A 375 -51.02 0.19 2.13
N PRO A 376 -51.30 1.21 1.30
CA PRO A 376 -50.90 2.57 1.60
C PRO A 376 -51.60 3.12 2.84
N MET A 377 -50.85 3.84 3.67
CA MET A 377 -51.41 4.51 4.83
C MET A 377 -51.93 5.89 4.47
N GLU A 378 -53.24 6.04 4.32
CA GLU A 378 -53.88 7.36 4.51
C GLU A 378 -53.84 7.68 6.02
N ASN A 379 -52.82 8.42 6.47
CA ASN A 379 -52.73 9.06 7.79
C ASN A 379 -53.24 8.24 9.00
N PHE A 380 -52.42 7.29 9.48
CA PHE A 380 -52.49 6.64 10.80
C PHE A 380 -53.89 6.45 11.44
N GLU A 381 -54.77 5.66 10.81
CA GLU A 381 -55.67 4.72 11.50
C GLU A 381 -56.14 3.63 10.51
N ARG A 382 -55.55 2.42 10.60
CA ARG A 382 -56.03 1.18 9.97
C ARG A 382 -56.41 1.27 8.48
N ALA A 383 -55.49 1.68 7.61
CA ALA A 383 -55.67 1.42 6.18
C ALA A 383 -55.78 -0.10 5.95
N THR A 384 -56.99 -0.57 5.61
CA THR A 384 -57.28 -1.99 5.37
C THR A 384 -57.34 -2.34 3.89
N GLN A 385 -57.14 -1.37 2.98
CA GLN A 385 -57.38 -1.50 1.54
C GLN A 385 -56.29 -0.79 0.73
N TYR A 386 -56.01 -1.31 -0.47
CA TYR A 386 -55.10 -0.70 -1.44
C TYR A 386 -55.76 0.50 -2.13
N THR A 387 -54.94 1.39 -2.69
CA THR A 387 -55.45 2.52 -3.49
C THR A 387 -56.07 2.01 -4.80
N PRO A 388 -57.02 2.73 -5.41
CA PRO A 388 -57.56 2.37 -6.72
C PRO A 388 -56.48 2.15 -7.79
N GLU A 389 -55.39 2.91 -7.71
CA GLU A 389 -54.22 2.79 -8.58
C GLU A 389 -53.47 1.47 -8.35
N ASP A 390 -53.23 1.08 -7.10
CA ASP A 390 -52.64 -0.21 -6.74
C ASP A 390 -53.56 -1.38 -7.18
N GLU A 391 -54.87 -1.26 -6.96
CA GLU A 391 -55.85 -2.28 -7.37
C GLU A 391 -55.89 -2.45 -8.90
N ALA A 392 -55.88 -1.34 -9.65
CA ALA A 392 -55.86 -1.36 -11.11
C ALA A 392 -54.56 -1.96 -11.66
N LEU A 393 -53.42 -1.66 -11.02
CA LEU A 393 -52.13 -2.23 -11.39
C LEU A 393 -52.10 -3.75 -11.15
N LEU A 394 -52.52 -4.20 -9.97
CA LEU A 394 -52.62 -5.62 -9.65
C LEU A 394 -53.58 -6.36 -10.59
N ALA A 395 -54.75 -5.78 -10.90
CA ALA A 395 -55.71 -6.36 -11.82
C ALA A 395 -55.16 -6.50 -13.25
N THR A 396 -54.36 -5.53 -13.72
CA THR A 396 -53.63 -5.61 -15.00
C THR A 396 -52.64 -6.79 -15.00
N GLY A 397 -52.03 -7.06 -13.85
CA GLY A 397 -51.18 -8.21 -13.60
C GLY A 397 -51.91 -9.54 -13.37
N GLY A 398 -53.24 -9.58 -13.53
CA GLY A 398 -54.06 -10.78 -13.33
C GLY A 398 -54.36 -11.11 -11.86
N ILE A 399 -54.05 -10.21 -10.93
CA ILE A 399 -54.35 -10.33 -9.50
C ILE A 399 -55.62 -9.54 -9.19
N ASP A 400 -56.75 -10.22 -9.15
CA ASP A 400 -58.01 -9.63 -8.73
C ASP A 400 -58.24 -9.81 -7.22
N LEU A 401 -58.08 -8.73 -6.48
CA LEU A 401 -58.26 -8.72 -5.02
C LEU A 401 -59.71 -9.02 -4.60
N SER A 402 -60.70 -8.75 -5.46
CA SER A 402 -62.11 -8.96 -5.16
C SER A 402 -62.57 -10.42 -5.26
N SER A 403 -61.85 -11.23 -6.05
CA SER A 403 -62.13 -12.67 -6.26
C SER A 403 -61.27 -13.60 -5.41
N ARG A 404 -60.33 -13.05 -4.61
CA ARG A 404 -59.54 -13.85 -3.67
C ARG A 404 -60.44 -14.45 -2.59
N GLY A 405 -60.36 -15.78 -2.44
CA GLY A 405 -61.20 -16.52 -1.51
C GLY A 405 -61.02 -16.07 -0.05
N SER A 406 -62.07 -16.15 0.75
CA SER A 406 -62.11 -15.72 2.15
C SER A 406 -61.13 -16.43 3.10
N GLY A 407 -60.43 -17.46 2.63
CA GLY A 407 -59.37 -18.18 3.35
C GLY A 407 -57.95 -17.65 3.11
N VAL A 408 -57.76 -16.72 2.18
CA VAL A 408 -56.46 -16.05 1.94
C VAL A 408 -56.36 -14.86 2.91
N GLN A 409 -55.27 -14.77 3.67
CA GLN A 409 -55.09 -13.62 4.55
C GLN A 409 -55.07 -12.33 3.72
N PRO A 410 -55.86 -11.30 4.09
CA PRO A 410 -55.81 -10.03 3.41
C PRO A 410 -54.35 -9.53 3.42
N ASN A 411 -53.88 -9.07 2.26
CA ASN A 411 -52.53 -8.53 2.03
C ASN A 411 -51.40 -9.56 1.85
N HIS A 412 -51.70 -10.84 1.66
CA HIS A 412 -50.69 -11.85 1.32
C HIS A 412 -50.73 -12.20 -0.18
N PHE A 413 -49.57 -12.27 -0.82
CA PHE A 413 -49.40 -12.61 -2.23
C PHE A 413 -48.34 -13.69 -2.36
N THR A 414 -48.55 -14.66 -3.24
CA THR A 414 -47.48 -15.54 -3.68
C THR A 414 -46.42 -14.73 -4.42
N ARG A 415 -45.18 -15.19 -4.35
CA ARG A 415 -44.09 -14.69 -5.19
C ARG A 415 -44.46 -14.76 -6.68
N GLY A 416 -45.00 -15.88 -7.14
CA GLY A 416 -45.40 -16.07 -8.54
C GLY A 416 -46.43 -15.05 -9.02
N GLU A 417 -47.40 -14.69 -8.17
CA GLU A 417 -48.39 -13.64 -8.49
C GLU A 417 -47.70 -12.28 -8.71
N LEU A 418 -46.86 -11.83 -7.78
CA LEU A 418 -46.17 -10.54 -7.92
C LEU A 418 -45.24 -10.51 -9.14
N LYS A 419 -44.67 -11.68 -9.50
CA LYS A 419 -43.78 -11.89 -10.65
C LYS A 419 -44.55 -11.71 -11.95
N ALA A 420 -45.69 -12.41 -12.04
CA ALA A 420 -46.58 -12.35 -13.19
C ALA A 420 -47.17 -10.94 -13.38
N ALA A 421 -47.45 -10.24 -12.27
CA ALA A 421 -47.91 -8.86 -12.30
C ALA A 421 -46.83 -7.84 -12.70
N ASN A 422 -45.55 -8.24 -12.72
CA ASN A 422 -44.40 -7.38 -13.02
C ASN A 422 -44.38 -6.08 -12.18
N VAL A 423 -44.67 -6.21 -10.88
CA VAL A 423 -44.71 -5.07 -9.96
C VAL A 423 -43.54 -5.10 -8.99
N PHE A 424 -43.02 -3.92 -8.69
CA PHE A 424 -42.20 -3.69 -7.51
C PHE A 424 -43.11 -3.35 -6.34
N PHE A 425 -43.04 -4.07 -5.23
CA PHE A 425 -43.81 -3.70 -4.04
C PHE A 425 -42.97 -2.81 -3.11
N VAL A 426 -43.55 -1.67 -2.73
CA VAL A 426 -42.93 -0.75 -1.78
C VAL A 426 -43.14 -1.30 -0.38
N ASN A 427 -42.05 -1.75 0.22
CA ASN A 427 -42.11 -2.32 1.55
C ASN A 427 -42.38 -1.22 2.59
N ARG A 428 -43.12 -1.58 3.63
CA ARG A 428 -43.43 -0.72 4.78
C ARG A 428 -43.22 -1.56 6.02
N LEU A 429 -42.50 -1.04 7.00
CA LEU A 429 -42.17 -1.76 8.23
C LEU A 429 -43.37 -1.84 9.20
N GLY A 430 -44.50 -2.41 8.78
CA GLY A 430 -45.73 -2.47 9.56
C GLY A 430 -46.65 -1.26 9.35
N ALA A 431 -47.87 -1.36 9.89
CA ALA A 431 -48.98 -0.46 9.59
C ALA A 431 -48.88 0.97 10.19
N GLY A 432 -47.66 1.43 10.49
CA GLY A 432 -47.40 2.71 11.16
C GLY A 432 -46.01 3.28 10.87
N GLU A 433 -45.37 2.88 9.77
CA GLU A 433 -44.00 3.31 9.44
C GLU A 433 -43.98 3.93 8.04
N GLN A 434 -43.03 4.84 7.81
CA GLN A 434 -42.86 5.48 6.51
C GLN A 434 -42.62 4.42 5.42
N ALA A 435 -43.08 4.72 4.20
CA ALA A 435 -42.70 3.92 3.03
C ALA A 435 -41.19 4.01 2.79
N ILE A 436 -40.58 2.93 2.26
CA ILE A 436 -39.16 2.92 1.87
C ILE A 436 -38.80 4.10 0.95
N PHE A 437 -39.73 4.54 0.10
CA PHE A 437 -39.63 5.77 -0.68
C PHE A 437 -40.59 6.80 -0.13
N GLY A 438 -40.18 7.44 0.95
CA GLY A 438 -41.05 8.24 1.79
C GLY A 438 -41.24 9.69 1.37
N ILE A 439 -40.68 10.11 0.23
CA ILE A 439 -40.71 11.50 -0.24
C ILE A 439 -41.42 11.63 -1.59
N PRO A 440 -42.26 12.66 -1.79
CA PRO A 440 -42.83 12.95 -3.10
C PRO A 440 -41.73 13.39 -4.08
N ILE A 441 -41.83 12.95 -5.32
CA ILE A 441 -40.81 13.18 -6.36
C ILE A 441 -41.37 14.16 -7.41
N PRO A 442 -40.65 15.24 -7.78
CA PRO A 442 -41.03 16.06 -8.92
C PRO A 442 -41.08 15.24 -10.21
N ASP A 443 -42.24 15.18 -10.85
CA ASP A 443 -42.45 14.46 -12.11
C ASP A 443 -43.43 15.22 -13.00
N ALA A 444 -42.91 15.84 -14.06
CA ALA A 444 -43.71 16.61 -15.01
C ALA A 444 -44.77 15.78 -15.76
N GLN A 445 -44.64 14.45 -15.75
CA GLN A 445 -45.62 13.54 -16.37
C GLN A 445 -46.74 13.13 -15.41
N SER A 446 -46.58 13.37 -14.11
CA SER A 446 -47.59 13.05 -13.09
C SER A 446 -48.62 14.16 -12.96
N GLU A 447 -49.84 13.81 -12.54
CA GLU A 447 -50.89 14.80 -12.26
C GLU A 447 -50.45 15.76 -11.16
N GLY A 448 -50.51 17.07 -11.42
CA GLY A 448 -50.00 18.08 -10.49
C GLY A 448 -48.48 18.24 -10.47
N GLY A 449 -47.74 17.56 -11.36
CA GLY A 449 -46.28 17.67 -11.48
C GLY A 449 -45.49 16.95 -10.38
N ILE A 450 -46.15 16.10 -9.60
CA ILE A 450 -45.57 15.40 -8.45
C ILE A 450 -45.98 13.93 -8.52
N PHE A 451 -45.00 13.04 -8.45
CA PHE A 451 -45.19 11.62 -8.25
C PHE A 451 -45.19 11.30 -6.75
N ASN A 452 -46.38 10.99 -6.22
CA ASN A 452 -46.59 10.66 -4.81
C ASN A 452 -46.25 9.19 -4.50
N VAL A 453 -44.97 8.83 -4.66
CA VAL A 453 -44.47 7.46 -4.44
C VAL A 453 -44.75 6.95 -3.01
N GLN A 454 -44.78 7.84 -2.02
CA GLN A 454 -45.07 7.51 -0.63
C GLN A 454 -46.47 6.91 -0.41
N ASP A 455 -47.40 7.18 -1.33
CA ASP A 455 -48.79 6.73 -1.29
C ASP A 455 -49.00 5.41 -2.06
N ARG A 456 -47.94 4.82 -2.62
CA ARG A 456 -48.01 3.60 -3.42
C ARG A 456 -47.62 2.37 -2.60
N SER A 457 -48.27 1.24 -2.87
CA SER A 457 -47.81 -0.08 -2.40
C SER A 457 -47.16 -0.88 -3.52
N PHE A 458 -47.50 -0.58 -4.78
CA PHE A 458 -46.92 -1.20 -5.95
C PHE A 458 -46.49 -0.15 -6.98
N LEU A 459 -45.34 -0.38 -7.61
CA LEU A 459 -44.75 0.44 -8.66
C LEU A 459 -44.55 -0.40 -9.91
N THR A 460 -44.71 0.21 -11.08
CA THR A 460 -44.19 -0.36 -12.34
C THR A 460 -42.67 -0.22 -12.42
N GLU A 461 -42.04 -0.88 -13.38
CA GLU A 461 -40.60 -0.72 -13.64
C GLU A 461 -40.26 0.73 -14.01
N GLU A 462 -41.11 1.41 -14.79
CA GLU A 462 -40.93 2.82 -15.14
C GLU A 462 -41.07 3.75 -13.94
N GLU A 463 -42.06 3.50 -13.07
CA GLU A 463 -42.24 4.28 -11.84
C GLU A 463 -41.07 4.08 -10.88
N PHE A 464 -40.57 2.85 -10.74
CA PHE A 464 -39.37 2.58 -9.95
C PHE A 464 -38.14 3.26 -10.56
N LYS A 465 -37.99 3.26 -11.89
CA LYS A 465 -36.90 3.97 -12.57
C LYS A 465 -36.95 5.48 -12.27
N LYS A 466 -38.13 6.09 -12.19
CA LYS A 466 -38.25 7.51 -11.78
C LYS A 466 -37.71 7.75 -10.38
N VAL A 467 -37.99 6.85 -9.44
CA VAL A 467 -37.43 6.89 -8.07
C VAL A 467 -35.91 6.82 -8.13
N TYR A 468 -35.38 5.84 -8.85
CA TYR A 468 -33.94 5.66 -9.01
C TYR A 468 -33.26 6.90 -9.61
N ASP A 469 -33.77 7.41 -10.74
CA ASP A 469 -33.19 8.57 -11.42
C ASP A 469 -33.20 9.81 -10.52
N TYR A 470 -34.28 10.02 -9.76
CA TYR A 470 -34.36 11.09 -8.77
C TYR A 470 -33.30 10.91 -7.67
N GLN A 471 -33.13 9.69 -7.15
CA GLN A 471 -32.13 9.41 -6.13
C GLN A 471 -30.71 9.69 -6.61
N GLN A 472 -30.37 9.28 -7.84
CA GLN A 472 -29.07 9.56 -8.42
C GLN A 472 -28.85 11.07 -8.58
N ALA A 473 -29.86 11.80 -9.08
CA ALA A 473 -29.77 13.25 -9.29
C ALA A 473 -29.63 14.06 -7.98
N ASN A 474 -30.09 13.51 -6.85
CA ASN A 474 -30.08 14.19 -5.56
C ASN A 474 -29.02 13.65 -4.59
N GLY A 475 -28.07 12.84 -5.07
CA GLY A 475 -26.92 12.40 -4.29
C GLY A 475 -27.23 11.34 -3.23
N TYR A 476 -28.29 10.56 -3.43
CA TYR A 476 -28.60 9.36 -2.62
C TYR A 476 -27.90 8.10 -3.16
N GLY A 477 -27.39 8.16 -4.40
CA GLY A 477 -26.80 7.04 -5.11
C GLY A 477 -25.33 6.77 -4.82
N LEU A 478 -24.68 6.01 -5.71
CA LEU A 478 -23.32 5.50 -5.48
C LEU A 478 -22.18 6.42 -5.90
N ASP A 479 -22.46 7.55 -6.56
CA ASP A 479 -21.42 8.47 -7.06
C ASP A 479 -20.28 7.76 -7.85
N GLY A 480 -20.67 6.78 -8.68
CA GLY A 480 -19.73 5.97 -9.47
C GLY A 480 -18.93 4.91 -8.69
N LYS A 481 -19.18 4.74 -7.39
CA LYS A 481 -18.55 3.69 -6.58
C LYS A 481 -19.14 2.31 -6.85
N SER A 482 -18.33 1.29 -6.63
CA SER A 482 -18.71 -0.11 -6.74
C SER A 482 -19.82 -0.43 -5.73
N PRO A 483 -20.98 -0.97 -6.18
CA PRO A 483 -22.06 -1.36 -5.27
C PRO A 483 -21.57 -2.38 -4.23
N ARG A 484 -20.74 -3.33 -4.67
CA ARG A 484 -20.18 -4.38 -3.83
C ARG A 484 -19.30 -3.84 -2.71
N ASP A 485 -18.47 -2.84 -3.03
CA ASP A 485 -17.58 -2.23 -2.05
C ASP A 485 -18.37 -1.46 -1.00
N VAL A 486 -19.33 -0.65 -1.44
CA VAL A 486 -20.18 0.13 -0.52
C VAL A 486 -20.99 -0.81 0.38
N GLN A 487 -21.53 -1.90 -0.17
CA GLN A 487 -22.22 -2.91 0.62
C GLN A 487 -21.33 -3.56 1.68
N THR A 488 -20.09 -3.89 1.31
CA THR A 488 -19.12 -4.51 2.23
C THR A 488 -18.73 -3.55 3.33
N ASP A 489 -18.46 -2.28 3.01
CA ASP A 489 -18.13 -1.24 3.98
C ASP A 489 -19.29 -0.95 4.94
N MET A 490 -20.53 -0.83 4.44
CA MET A 490 -21.71 -0.63 5.28
C MET A 490 -21.94 -1.82 6.22
N MET A 491 -21.75 -3.05 5.73
CA MET A 491 -21.82 -4.26 6.55
C MET A 491 -20.74 -4.25 7.63
N MET A 492 -19.50 -3.90 7.27
CA MET A 492 -18.40 -3.83 8.24
C MET A 492 -18.66 -2.80 9.31
N TYR A 493 -19.11 -1.61 8.93
CA TYR A 493 -19.54 -0.59 9.88
C TYR A 493 -20.59 -1.14 10.86
N ALA A 494 -21.61 -1.86 10.36
CA ALA A 494 -22.70 -2.38 11.17
C ALA A 494 -22.34 -3.56 12.10
N ILE A 495 -21.29 -4.34 11.76
CA ILE A 495 -20.90 -5.51 12.55
C ILE A 495 -19.95 -5.15 13.70
N ARG A 496 -19.22 -4.05 13.56
CA ARG A 496 -18.26 -3.60 14.56
C ARG A 496 -18.88 -3.40 15.96
N PRO A 497 -18.20 -3.80 17.05
CA PRO A 497 -18.71 -3.65 18.41
C PRO A 497 -19.00 -2.20 18.80
N GLU A 498 -18.20 -1.24 18.32
CA GLU A 498 -18.31 0.17 18.70
C GLU A 498 -19.53 0.84 18.05
N SER A 499 -19.96 0.36 16.87
CA SER A 499 -21.21 0.85 16.25
C SER A 499 -22.44 0.28 16.96
N ARG A 500 -22.30 -0.89 17.60
CA ARG A 500 -23.39 -1.56 18.30
C ARG A 500 -23.66 -0.90 19.64
N SER A 501 -24.64 -0.01 19.69
CA SER A 501 -25.29 0.36 20.95
C SER A 501 -25.95 -0.88 21.57
N ALA A 502 -25.23 -1.61 22.42
CA ALA A 502 -25.74 -2.59 23.40
C ALA A 502 -26.59 -3.77 22.88
N VAL A 503 -26.42 -4.25 21.64
CA VAL A 503 -27.09 -5.49 21.18
C VAL A 503 -26.05 -6.60 20.96
N THR A 504 -26.16 -7.67 21.75
CA THR A 504 -25.26 -8.83 21.74
C THR A 504 -25.25 -9.53 20.37
N PRO A 505 -24.10 -10.05 19.89
CA PRO A 505 -23.96 -10.58 18.54
C PRO A 505 -24.71 -11.91 18.40
N LEU A 506 -25.24 -12.17 17.19
CA LEU A 506 -25.25 -13.51 16.59
C LEU A 506 -25.66 -14.64 17.54
N LYS A 507 -26.90 -14.62 18.03
CA LYS A 507 -27.56 -15.86 18.45
C LYS A 507 -28.74 -16.10 17.52
N GLY A 508 -28.78 -17.31 16.95
CA GLY A 508 -29.79 -17.82 16.01
C GLY A 508 -31.23 -17.88 16.54
N SER A 509 -31.66 -16.88 17.30
CA SER A 509 -33.06 -16.50 17.42
C SER A 509 -33.30 -15.39 16.40
N GLY A 510 -34.16 -15.65 15.42
CA GLY A 510 -34.66 -14.63 14.50
C GLY A 510 -34.92 -13.33 15.25
N PHE A 511 -34.28 -12.28 14.77
CA PHE A 511 -34.31 -10.94 15.31
C PHE A 511 -35.72 -10.57 15.78
N SER A 512 -35.93 -10.44 17.10
CA SER A 512 -37.19 -9.94 17.66
C SER A 512 -37.43 -8.44 17.37
N THR A 513 -36.51 -7.80 16.64
CA THR A 513 -36.62 -6.47 16.05
C THR A 513 -37.46 -6.50 14.78
N ARG A 514 -37.74 -5.31 14.21
CA ARG A 514 -38.69 -5.10 13.10
C ARG A 514 -38.43 -5.98 11.86
N GLU A 515 -37.28 -6.62 11.75
CA GLU A 515 -36.95 -7.64 10.73
C GLU A 515 -37.83 -8.90 10.84
N ASN A 516 -38.35 -9.25 12.04
CA ASN A 516 -39.41 -10.25 12.19
C ASN A 516 -40.75 -9.83 11.54
N LYS A 517 -40.96 -8.53 11.22
CA LYS A 517 -42.09 -8.09 10.39
C LYS A 517 -41.92 -8.51 8.94
N TYR A 518 -40.70 -8.86 8.54
CA TYR A 518 -40.41 -9.53 7.29
C TYR A 518 -40.58 -11.04 7.42
N ASN A 519 -40.46 -11.70 8.58
CA ASN A 519 -40.52 -13.17 8.65
C ASN A 519 -39.54 -13.78 7.61
N ASP A 520 -39.71 -15.02 7.14
CA ASP A 520 -39.03 -15.53 5.93
C ASP A 520 -39.30 -14.71 4.63
N ALA A 521 -39.82 -13.46 4.70
CA ALA A 521 -40.13 -12.65 3.53
C ALA A 521 -38.90 -11.93 2.98
N ARG A 522 -38.76 -12.16 1.68
CA ARG A 522 -37.73 -11.66 0.78
C ARG A 522 -38.24 -10.41 0.06
N SER A 523 -37.39 -9.39 -0.13
CA SER A 523 -37.58 -8.28 -1.08
C SER A 523 -36.24 -7.54 -1.22
N PRO A 524 -35.80 -7.05 -2.41
CA PRO A 524 -36.55 -6.35 -3.45
C PRO A 524 -36.44 -7.05 -4.80
N PHE A 525 -37.53 -6.96 -5.55
CA PHE A 525 -37.80 -7.67 -6.79
C PHE A 525 -38.01 -9.15 -6.59
N VAL A 526 -39.05 -9.59 -7.27
CA VAL A 526 -39.60 -10.93 -7.19
C VAL A 526 -38.57 -11.99 -7.65
N ASP A 527 -37.39 -11.59 -8.15
CA ASP A 527 -36.28 -12.43 -8.61
C ASP A 527 -34.94 -12.36 -7.83
N SER A 528 -34.69 -11.47 -6.86
CA SER A 528 -33.32 -11.30 -6.29
C SER A 528 -32.84 -12.39 -5.32
N GLY A 529 -33.55 -13.52 -5.18
CA GLY A 529 -33.00 -14.68 -4.46
C GLY A 529 -32.85 -14.54 -2.95
N PHE A 530 -33.16 -13.39 -2.35
CA PHE A 530 -32.52 -13.02 -1.09
C PHE A 530 -33.26 -13.46 0.17
N SER A 531 -32.60 -14.22 1.06
CA SER A 531 -33.15 -14.70 2.33
C SER A 531 -32.22 -14.33 3.49
N LEU A 532 -32.75 -13.64 4.49
CA LEU A 532 -31.97 -13.21 5.66
C LEU A 532 -32.05 -14.24 6.77
N LYS A 533 -31.03 -15.10 6.86
CA LYS A 533 -30.84 -15.98 8.03
C LYS A 533 -30.15 -15.22 9.18
N HIS A 534 -29.30 -14.27 8.82
CA HIS A 534 -28.57 -13.39 9.73
C HIS A 534 -28.66 -11.96 9.20
N GLY A 535 -28.85 -11.00 10.11
CA GLY A 535 -29.01 -9.59 9.80
C GLY A 535 -28.09 -8.74 10.67
N VAL A 536 -27.89 -7.50 10.24
CA VAL A 536 -27.18 -6.45 10.95
C VAL A 536 -28.09 -5.24 11.06
N GLU A 537 -27.99 -4.56 12.20
CA GLU A 537 -28.65 -3.30 12.47
C GLU A 537 -27.76 -2.46 13.38
N THR A 538 -27.55 -1.21 13.00
CA THR A 538 -26.81 -0.23 13.78
C THR A 538 -27.33 1.18 13.55
N TYR A 539 -26.85 2.13 14.35
CA TYR A 539 -27.02 3.56 14.13
C TYR A 539 -25.64 4.21 13.93
N ALA A 540 -25.51 4.98 12.86
CA ALA A 540 -24.36 5.84 12.62
C ALA A 540 -24.67 7.26 13.11
N SER A 541 -23.72 7.84 13.85
CA SER A 541 -23.77 9.25 14.21
C SER A 541 -23.30 10.08 13.03
N MET A 542 -24.11 11.06 12.61
CA MET A 542 -23.78 11.95 11.51
C MET A 542 -23.05 13.20 12.04
N PRO A 543 -22.27 13.90 11.20
CA PRO A 543 -21.55 15.12 11.60
C PRO A 543 -22.45 16.24 12.13
N ASP A 544 -23.72 16.26 11.73
CA ASP A 544 -24.74 17.22 12.19
C ASP A 544 -25.40 16.82 13.53
N GLY A 545 -24.95 15.72 14.14
CA GLY A 545 -25.46 15.18 15.40
C GLY A 545 -26.71 14.32 15.25
N THR A 546 -27.25 14.16 14.03
CA THR A 546 -28.34 13.22 13.79
C THR A 546 -27.85 11.78 13.83
N LYS A 547 -28.77 10.82 14.00
CA LYS A 547 -28.45 9.39 13.96
C LYS A 547 -29.18 8.73 12.80
N GLN A 548 -28.44 8.13 11.89
CA GLN A 548 -29.00 7.41 10.75
C GLN A 548 -28.83 5.91 10.94
N ARG A 549 -29.87 5.16 10.59
CA ARG A 549 -29.92 3.72 10.76
C ARG A 549 -29.32 3.03 9.54
N ILE A 550 -28.44 2.07 9.79
CA ILE A 550 -27.93 1.14 8.78
C ILE A 550 -28.46 -0.23 9.15
N ASN A 551 -29.19 -0.86 8.25
CA ASN A 551 -29.64 -2.24 8.44
C ASN A 551 -29.36 -3.08 7.20
N THR A 552 -29.62 -4.37 7.33
CA THR A 552 -29.48 -5.33 6.25
C THR A 552 -30.22 -4.97 4.96
N MET A 553 -31.44 -4.45 5.07
CA MET A 553 -32.25 -4.08 3.90
C MET A 553 -31.63 -2.89 3.16
N THR A 554 -31.23 -1.87 3.89
CA THR A 554 -30.52 -0.71 3.37
C THR A 554 -29.25 -1.15 2.63
N ILE A 555 -28.45 -2.02 3.24
CA ILE A 555 -27.24 -2.59 2.60
C ILE A 555 -27.60 -3.37 1.34
N HIS A 556 -28.63 -4.23 1.39
CA HIS A 556 -28.98 -5.06 0.24
C HIS A 556 -29.45 -4.23 -0.97
N MET A 557 -30.27 -3.19 -0.76
CA MET A 557 -30.76 -2.35 -1.87
C MET A 557 -29.65 -1.60 -2.62
N VAL A 558 -28.54 -1.28 -1.94
CA VAL A 558 -27.37 -0.67 -2.57
C VAL A 558 -26.82 -1.54 -3.71
N GLY A 559 -26.85 -2.86 -3.58
CA GLY A 559 -26.35 -3.80 -4.59
C GLY A 559 -27.39 -4.23 -5.62
N HIS A 560 -28.51 -3.50 -5.76
CA HIS A 560 -29.57 -3.92 -6.66
C HIS A 560 -29.09 -4.08 -8.12
N GLU A 561 -29.37 -5.24 -8.73
CA GLU A 561 -28.79 -5.66 -10.03
C GLU A 561 -29.05 -4.66 -11.16
N LYS A 562 -30.30 -4.19 -11.31
CA LYS A 562 -30.66 -3.23 -12.38
C LYS A 562 -30.55 -1.76 -11.98
N TYR A 563 -30.56 -1.48 -10.67
CA TYR A 563 -30.67 -0.12 -10.13
C TYR A 563 -29.75 0.06 -8.92
N PRO A 564 -28.43 -0.11 -9.10
CA PRO A 564 -27.48 -0.12 -8.01
C PRO A 564 -27.41 1.26 -7.34
N GLY A 565 -27.37 1.28 -6.00
CA GLY A 565 -27.39 2.50 -5.22
C GLY A 565 -28.78 3.01 -4.88
N THR A 566 -29.82 2.23 -5.15
CA THR A 566 -31.17 2.54 -4.65
C THR A 566 -31.13 2.55 -3.13
N SER A 567 -31.65 3.63 -2.54
CA SER A 567 -31.62 3.86 -1.10
C SER A 567 -33.02 4.06 -0.54
N GLU A 568 -33.21 3.81 0.75
CA GLU A 568 -34.42 4.28 1.43
C GLU A 568 -34.39 5.81 1.45
N MET A 569 -35.55 6.44 1.30
CA MET A 569 -35.71 7.90 1.40
C MET A 569 -36.68 8.20 2.51
N PHE A 570 -36.27 9.11 3.40
CA PHE A 570 -37.13 9.62 4.45
C PHE A 570 -37.27 11.14 4.32
N ASP A 571 -38.32 11.67 4.94
CA ASP A 571 -38.50 13.10 5.09
C ASP A 571 -38.20 13.44 6.56
N PRO A 572 -37.10 14.16 6.83
CA PRO A 572 -36.71 14.52 8.19
C PRO A 572 -37.80 15.29 8.96
N ALA A 573 -38.72 15.95 8.26
CA ALA A 573 -39.79 16.73 8.88
C ALA A 573 -40.98 15.88 9.35
N THR A 574 -41.13 14.65 8.83
CA THR A 574 -42.32 13.82 9.06
C THR A 574 -42.00 12.45 9.64
N VAL A 575 -40.74 12.02 9.61
CA VAL A 575 -40.32 10.72 10.13
C VAL A 575 -39.91 10.79 11.61
N ASP A 576 -40.27 9.76 12.39
CA ASP A 576 -39.72 9.57 13.73
C ASP A 576 -38.21 9.27 13.64
N HIS A 577 -37.40 9.76 14.59
CA HIS A 577 -35.95 9.65 14.57
C HIS A 577 -35.45 8.19 14.48
N GLY A 578 -36.26 7.21 14.91
CA GLY A 578 -35.96 5.77 14.76
C GLY A 578 -36.11 5.18 13.35
N GLN A 579 -36.47 5.99 12.36
CA GLN A 579 -36.73 5.61 10.96
C GLN A 579 -35.93 6.42 9.94
N MET A 580 -34.93 7.19 10.37
CA MET A 580 -34.01 7.89 9.48
C MET A 580 -32.97 6.90 8.95
N TYR A 581 -33.21 6.29 7.78
CA TYR A 581 -32.29 5.33 7.17
C TYR A 581 -31.19 6.02 6.39
N MET A 582 -29.97 5.50 6.49
CA MET A 582 -28.84 6.03 5.76
C MET A 582 -28.92 5.68 4.28
N SER A 583 -28.83 6.67 3.40
CA SER A 583 -28.67 6.42 1.97
C SER A 583 -27.23 6.04 1.59
N ALA A 584 -27.07 5.40 0.42
CA ALA A 584 -25.76 5.06 -0.11
C ALA A 584 -24.86 6.31 -0.26
N GLY A 585 -25.43 7.40 -0.77
CA GLY A 585 -24.70 8.65 -0.95
C GLY A 585 -24.33 9.35 0.36
N GLU A 586 -25.14 9.22 1.42
CA GLU A 586 -24.77 9.67 2.76
C GLU A 586 -23.66 8.81 3.35
N PHE A 587 -23.72 7.48 3.19
CA PHE A 587 -22.65 6.60 3.62
C PHE A 587 -21.34 6.92 2.89
N ILE A 588 -21.38 7.10 1.57
CA ILE A 588 -20.20 7.42 0.75
C ILE A 588 -19.53 8.71 1.21
N ARG A 589 -20.33 9.73 1.49
CA ARG A 589 -19.83 11.05 1.87
C ARG A 589 -19.15 11.05 3.23
N ASN A 590 -19.62 10.22 4.17
CA ASN A 590 -19.24 10.32 5.57
C ASN A 590 -18.36 9.16 6.08
N PHE A 591 -18.47 7.96 5.48
CA PHE A 591 -17.88 6.74 6.05
C PHE A 591 -17.14 5.85 5.04
N TYR A 592 -17.42 5.96 3.75
CA TYR A 592 -16.81 5.08 2.75
C TYR A 592 -15.31 5.31 2.62
N VAL A 593 -14.56 4.21 2.60
CA VAL A 593 -13.13 4.23 2.37
C VAL A 593 -12.87 3.50 1.05
N PRO A 594 -12.28 4.17 0.04
CA PRO A 594 -12.01 3.52 -1.23
C PRO A 594 -11.04 2.34 -1.05
N PRO A 595 -11.06 1.37 -1.99
CA PRO A 595 -10.03 0.34 -2.03
C PRO A 595 -8.63 0.97 -2.06
N PRO A 596 -7.64 0.35 -1.38
CA PRO A 596 -6.28 0.86 -1.34
C PRO A 596 -5.66 0.93 -2.75
N THR A 597 -4.70 1.83 -2.90
CA THR A 597 -3.81 1.87 -4.08
C THR A 597 -2.57 1.00 -3.85
N GLU A 598 -1.84 0.67 -4.91
CA GLU A 598 -0.54 0.00 -4.79
C GLU A 598 0.45 0.79 -3.93
N GLU A 599 0.45 2.12 -4.07
CA GLU A 599 1.28 3.02 -3.26
C GLU A 599 0.92 2.93 -1.78
N GLU A 600 -0.38 2.95 -1.46
CA GLU A 600 -0.86 2.82 -0.09
C GLU A 600 -0.54 1.44 0.50
N ALA A 601 -0.69 0.37 -0.28
CA ALA A 601 -0.33 -0.98 0.13
C ALA A 601 1.19 -1.09 0.40
N LEU A 602 2.01 -0.49 -0.45
CA LEU A 602 3.47 -0.42 -0.27
C LEU A 602 3.82 0.34 1.01
N LEU A 603 3.23 1.52 1.24
CA LEU A 603 3.46 2.32 2.45
C LEU A 603 3.07 1.52 3.72
N ALA A 604 1.95 0.79 3.68
CA ALA A 604 1.54 -0.06 4.78
C ALA A 604 2.55 -1.19 5.07
N MET A 605 3.20 -1.75 4.04
CA MET A 605 4.26 -2.77 4.20
C MET A 605 5.57 -2.21 4.77
N GLN A 606 5.90 -0.96 4.46
CA GLN A 606 7.10 -0.27 4.94
C GLN A 606 7.03 0.04 6.45
N SER A 607 5.81 0.31 6.93
CA SER A 607 5.53 0.54 8.35
C SER A 607 5.44 -0.76 9.15
N ASN A 608 6.00 -0.76 10.37
CA ASN A 608 6.02 -1.92 11.28
C ASN A 608 4.59 -2.32 11.71
N GLY A 609 3.94 -3.22 10.97
CA GLY A 609 2.53 -3.60 11.19
C GLY A 609 1.53 -2.52 10.79
N GLY A 610 1.91 -1.63 9.87
CA GLY A 610 0.98 -0.61 9.41
C GLY A 610 -0.08 -1.17 8.49
N ARG A 611 -1.16 -0.39 8.39
CA ARG A 611 -2.42 -0.78 7.76
C ARG A 611 -2.80 0.20 6.68
N THR A 612 -3.48 -0.25 5.63
CA THR A 612 -4.18 0.64 4.68
C THR A 612 -5.30 1.41 5.40
N ALA A 613 -5.80 2.49 4.82
CA ALA A 613 -6.94 3.24 5.34
C ALA A 613 -8.18 2.34 5.49
N ARG A 614 -8.38 1.40 4.57
CA ARG A 614 -9.49 0.45 4.61
C ARG A 614 -9.33 -0.54 5.75
N GLU A 615 -8.15 -1.14 5.90
CA GLU A 615 -7.80 -2.00 7.05
C GLU A 615 -7.99 -1.24 8.38
N ARG A 616 -7.57 0.03 8.47
CA ARG A 616 -7.80 0.88 9.65
C ARG A 616 -9.28 1.13 9.90
N SER A 617 -10.07 1.40 8.86
CA SER A 617 -11.51 1.65 8.98
C SER A 617 -12.28 0.40 9.44
N TRP A 618 -11.86 -0.77 9.00
CA TRP A 618 -12.52 -2.04 9.35
C TRP A 618 -12.09 -2.59 10.71
N VAL A 619 -10.81 -2.44 11.08
CA VAL A 619 -10.21 -3.07 12.28
C VAL A 619 -9.95 -2.09 13.43
N GLY A 620 -9.75 -0.80 13.14
CA GLY A 620 -9.47 0.24 14.14
C GLY A 620 -10.74 0.79 14.81
N PRO A 621 -10.64 1.59 15.89
CA PRO A 621 -11.79 2.23 16.55
C PRO A 621 -12.60 3.13 15.59
N LEU A 622 -13.89 3.37 15.90
CA LEU A 622 -14.70 4.28 15.08
C LEU A 622 -14.23 5.72 15.34
N PRO A 623 -14.27 6.62 14.34
CA PRO A 623 -13.86 8.01 14.51
C PRO A 623 -14.51 8.74 15.70
N ASP A 624 -15.71 8.32 16.12
CA ASP A 624 -16.49 8.93 17.21
C ASP A 624 -16.43 8.16 18.54
N SER A 625 -15.51 7.20 18.69
CA SER A 625 -15.41 6.35 19.90
C SER A 625 -14.43 6.87 20.97
N GLU A 626 -13.89 8.08 20.80
CA GLU A 626 -13.07 8.79 21.81
C GLU A 626 -13.88 9.82 22.62
#